data_AF-A0A3B0UH81-F1
#
_entry.id   AF-A0A3B0UH81-F1
#
_cell.length_a   1.000
_cell.length_b   1.000
_cell.length_c   1.000
_cell.angle_alpha   90.00
_cell.angle_beta   90.00
_cell.angle_gamma   90.00
#
_symmetry.space_group_name_H-M   'P 1'
#
loop_
_entity.id
_entity.type
_entity.pdbx_description
1 polymer ?
#
loop_
_entity_poly.entity_id
_entity_poly.type
_entity_poly.pdbx_seq_one_letter_code
_entity_poly.pdbx_strand_id
1 'polypeptide(L)'
;MGRGAQGQPWIVGQIDATLHSKPVASSPVGQELLDIIVSHYNGMRSAYGDDLAIRVARKHLRWYLQTAGVSQDIIRQHNLLTLNDCDAVILALKEIILGHFQASSAA
;
A
#
# COMPACT_ATOMS: atom_id res chain seq x y z
N MET A 1 -0.15 7.98 -18.07
CA MET A 1 -0.38 7.40 -16.73
C MET A 1 -1.17 8.38 -15.88
N GLY A 2 -2.11 7.93 -15.05
CA GLY A 2 -3.01 8.81 -14.27
C GLY A 2 -3.58 8.11 -13.06
N ARG A 3 -4.88 8.26 -12.79
CA ARG A 3 -5.55 7.58 -11.65
C ARG A 3 -5.37 6.05 -11.64
N GLY A 4 -5.19 5.44 -12.82
CA GLY A 4 -4.91 4.01 -12.95
C GLY A 4 -3.61 3.53 -12.28
N ALA A 5 -2.70 4.41 -11.87
CA ALA A 5 -1.48 4.02 -11.12
C ALA A 5 -1.58 4.26 -9.61
N GLN A 6 -2.67 4.86 -9.12
CA GLN A 6 -2.87 5.12 -7.70
C GLN A 6 -2.99 3.80 -6.94
N GLY A 7 -2.14 3.58 -5.93
CA GLY A 7 -2.11 2.34 -5.16
C GLY A 7 -1.42 1.15 -5.85
N GLN A 8 -0.89 1.34 -7.06
CA GLN A 8 -0.21 0.29 -7.84
C GLN A 8 0.94 0.86 -8.69
N PRO A 9 2.01 1.37 -8.06
CA PRO A 9 3.15 1.97 -8.80
C PRO A 9 3.81 1.00 -9.80
N TRP A 10 3.75 -0.31 -9.55
CA TRP A 10 4.31 -1.36 -10.42
C TRP A 10 3.60 -1.48 -11.78
N ILE A 11 2.39 -0.93 -11.94
CA ILE A 11 1.62 -1.06 -13.19
C ILE A 11 2.34 -0.45 -14.40
N VAL A 12 3.21 0.55 -14.20
CA VAL A 12 4.03 1.12 -15.28
C VAL A 12 4.96 0.06 -15.88
N GLY A 13 5.61 -0.75 -15.03
CA GLY A 13 6.47 -1.85 -15.47
C GLY A 13 5.67 -2.97 -16.13
N GLN A 14 4.47 -3.27 -15.63
CA GLN A 14 3.58 -4.26 -16.26
C GLN A 14 3.10 -3.81 -17.65
N ILE A 15 2.79 -2.52 -17.82
CA ILE A 15 2.45 -1.94 -19.12
C ILE A 15 3.64 -2.02 -20.08
N ASP A 16 4.85 -1.62 -19.63
CA ASP A 16 6.06 -1.75 -20.46
C ASP A 16 6.30 -3.19 -20.93
N ALA A 17 6.20 -4.14 -20.00
CA ALA A 17 6.36 -5.56 -20.31
C ALA A 17 5.34 -6.03 -21.35
N THR A 18 4.07 -5.62 -21.19
CA THR A 18 2.99 -5.96 -22.13
C THR A 18 3.25 -5.39 -23.52
N LEU A 19 3.63 -4.10 -23.62
CA LEU A 19 3.90 -3.43 -24.89
C LEU A 19 5.07 -4.06 -25.67
N HIS A 20 6.02 -4.64 -24.95
CA HIS A 20 7.20 -5.28 -25.54
C HIS A 20 7.11 -6.81 -25.57
N SER A 21 5.94 -7.40 -25.32
CA SER A 21 5.75 -8.87 -25.29
C SER A 21 6.73 -9.61 -24.37
N LYS A 22 7.12 -8.97 -23.25
CA LYS A 22 7.92 -9.57 -22.18
C LYS A 22 7.01 -10.23 -21.14
N PRO A 23 7.50 -11.21 -20.36
CA PRO A 23 6.76 -11.72 -19.22
C PRO A 23 6.33 -10.59 -18.27
N VAL A 24 5.04 -10.56 -17.93
CA VAL A 24 4.46 -9.57 -17.01
C VAL A 24 4.53 -10.13 -15.60
N ALA A 25 5.19 -9.42 -14.69
CA ALA A 25 5.23 -9.79 -13.28
C ALA A 25 3.83 -9.70 -12.66
N SER A 26 3.47 -10.67 -11.82
CA SER A 26 2.25 -10.63 -11.01
C SER A 26 2.23 -9.40 -10.11
N SER A 27 1.04 -8.92 -9.78
CA SER A 27 0.91 -7.86 -8.78
C SER A 27 1.39 -8.36 -7.41
N PRO A 28 2.14 -7.53 -6.66
CA PRO A 28 2.66 -7.89 -5.35
C PRO A 28 1.52 -8.11 -4.36
N VAL A 29 1.69 -9.08 -3.48
CA VAL A 29 0.73 -9.46 -2.43
C VAL A 29 1.47 -9.72 -1.12
N GLY A 30 0.73 -9.75 0.00
CA GLY A 30 1.30 -10.09 1.31
C GLY A 30 2.51 -9.24 1.68
N GLN A 31 3.64 -9.91 1.99
CA GLN A 31 4.86 -9.24 2.42
C GLN A 31 5.46 -8.32 1.34
N GLU A 32 5.43 -8.72 0.07
CA GLU A 32 5.99 -7.91 -1.02
C GLU A 32 5.23 -6.58 -1.17
N LEU A 33 3.89 -6.64 -1.06
CA LEU A 33 3.07 -5.44 -1.08
C LEU A 33 3.34 -4.56 0.14
N LEU A 34 3.43 -5.16 1.33
CA LEU A 34 3.76 -4.43 2.56
C LEU A 34 5.08 -3.67 2.43
N ASP A 35 6.12 -4.32 1.90
CA ASP A 35 7.45 -3.72 1.73
C ASP A 35 7.40 -2.52 0.79
N ILE A 36 6.63 -2.59 -0.31
CA ILE A 36 6.43 -1.46 -1.23
C ILE A 36 5.71 -0.30 -0.52
N ILE A 37 4.66 -0.59 0.26
CA ILE A 37 3.90 0.45 0.98
C ILE A 37 4.78 1.12 2.03
N VAL A 38 5.51 0.34 2.84
CA VAL A 38 6.38 0.85 3.92
C VAL A 38 7.55 1.63 3.34
N SER A 39 8.15 1.16 2.24
CA SER A 39 9.21 1.88 1.53
C SER A 39 8.71 3.26 1.05
N HIS A 40 7.55 3.31 0.40
CA HIS A 40 6.94 4.56 -0.03
C HIS A 40 6.58 5.47 1.16
N TYR A 41 6.06 4.91 2.24
CA TYR A 41 5.74 5.65 3.46
C TYR A 41 6.99 6.27 4.10
N ASN A 42 8.07 5.51 4.24
CA ASN A 42 9.35 5.99 4.74
C ASN A 42 9.96 7.06 3.83
N GLY A 43 9.79 6.94 2.51
CA GLY A 43 10.19 8.00 1.58
C GLY A 43 9.47 9.33 1.86
N MET A 44 8.17 9.29 2.20
CA MET A 44 7.43 10.48 2.62
C MET A 44 7.94 11.02 3.97
N ARG A 45 8.28 10.14 4.94
CA ARG A 45 8.91 10.55 6.21
C ARG A 45 10.22 11.28 5.98
N SER A 46 11.11 10.74 5.15
CA SER A 46 12.39 11.36 4.83
C SER A 46 12.23 12.71 4.11
N ALA A 47 11.21 12.85 3.25
CA ALA A 47 11.01 14.08 2.48
C ALA A 47 10.31 15.21 3.26
N TYR A 48 9.36 14.87 4.14
CA TYR A 48 8.46 15.84 4.77
C TYR A 48 8.60 15.95 6.29
N GLY A 49 9.34 15.04 6.93
CA GLY A 49 9.32 14.86 8.38
C GLY A 49 8.04 14.17 8.85
N ASP A 50 8.08 13.59 10.05
CA ASP A 50 7.07 12.65 10.54
C ASP A 50 5.64 13.23 10.57
N ASP A 51 5.46 14.44 11.11
CA ASP A 51 4.14 15.07 11.23
C ASP A 51 3.44 15.28 9.89
N LEU A 52 4.17 15.78 8.90
CA LEU A 52 3.61 16.07 7.58
C LEU A 52 3.51 14.80 6.75
N ALA A 53 4.46 13.87 6.88
CA ALA A 53 4.48 12.59 6.20
C ALA A 53 3.19 11.79 6.44
N ILE A 54 2.74 11.69 7.68
CA ILE A 54 1.47 11.02 8.02
C ILE A 54 0.31 11.65 7.24
N ARG A 55 0.19 12.98 7.28
CA ARG A 55 -0.92 13.70 6.63
C ARG A 55 -0.94 13.51 5.13
N VAL A 56 0.22 13.62 4.47
CA VAL A 56 0.32 13.44 3.01
C VAL A 56 0.14 11.99 2.60
N ALA A 57 0.60 11.04 3.42
CA ALA A 57 0.53 9.61 3.14
C ALA A 57 -0.89 9.05 3.17
N ARG A 58 -1.80 9.59 3.99
CA ARG A 58 -3.17 9.04 4.20
C ARG A 58 -3.91 8.71 2.89
N LYS A 59 -3.80 9.56 1.87
CA LYS A 59 -4.43 9.31 0.56
C LYS A 59 -3.78 8.14 -0.18
N HIS A 60 -2.44 8.03 -0.11
CA HIS A 60 -1.68 6.96 -0.75
C HIS A 60 -1.95 5.62 -0.07
N LEU A 61 -1.95 5.59 1.26
CA LEU A 61 -2.30 4.38 2.03
C LEU A 61 -3.72 3.91 1.71
N ARG A 62 -4.69 4.84 1.63
CA ARG A 62 -6.06 4.51 1.19
C ARG A 62 -6.07 3.87 -0.20
N TRP A 63 -5.33 4.42 -1.17
CA TRP A 63 -5.28 3.85 -2.53
C TRP A 63 -4.70 2.44 -2.53
N TYR A 64 -3.58 2.20 -1.84
CA TYR A 64 -3.00 0.85 -1.75
C TYR A 64 -4.00 -0.17 -1.19
N LEU A 65 -4.69 0.18 -0.10
CA LEU A 65 -5.63 -0.73 0.56
C LEU A 65 -6.86 -1.00 -0.30
N GLN A 66 -7.35 0.01 -1.03
CA GLN A 66 -8.45 -0.17 -1.99
C GLN A 66 -8.03 -1.07 -3.15
N THR A 67 -6.84 -0.85 -3.72
CA THR A 67 -6.30 -1.69 -4.79
C THR A 67 -6.06 -3.13 -4.33
N ALA A 68 -5.63 -3.32 -3.08
CA ALA A 68 -5.43 -4.63 -2.50
C ALA A 68 -6.72 -5.36 -2.13
N GLY A 69 -7.89 -4.70 -2.19
CA GLY A 69 -9.18 -5.31 -1.83
C GLY A 69 -9.47 -5.33 -0.32
N VAL A 70 -8.73 -4.56 0.48
CA VAL A 70 -8.98 -4.46 1.93
C VAL A 70 -10.28 -3.70 2.18
N SER A 71 -11.17 -4.29 2.97
CA SER A 71 -12.46 -3.68 3.29
C SER A 71 -12.31 -2.41 4.14
N GLN A 72 -13.23 -1.46 3.97
CA GLN A 72 -13.22 -0.22 4.76
C GLN A 72 -13.39 -0.49 6.26
N ASP A 73 -14.09 -1.57 6.65
CA ASP A 73 -14.29 -1.93 8.05
C ASP A 73 -12.97 -2.30 8.73
N ILE A 74 -12.11 -3.08 8.07
CA ILE A 74 -10.78 -3.44 8.58
C ILE A 74 -9.92 -2.18 8.75
N ILE A 75 -9.95 -1.27 7.78
CA ILE A 75 -9.19 -0.01 7.84
C ILE A 75 -9.66 0.85 9.03
N ARG A 76 -10.98 0.91 9.28
CA ARG A 76 -11.57 1.66 10.39
C ARG A 76 -11.24 1.03 11.75
N GLN A 77 -11.31 -0.29 11.87
CA GLN A 77 -10.98 -1.02 13.10
C GLN A 77 -9.57 -0.71 13.61
N HIS A 78 -8.60 -0.54 12.69
CA HIS A 78 -7.22 -0.21 13.02
C HIS A 78 -6.94 1.29 13.13
N ASN A 79 -7.96 2.16 12.94
CA ASN A 79 -7.82 3.62 12.94
C ASN A 79 -6.71 4.15 12.01
N LEU A 80 -6.33 3.39 10.97
CA LEU A 80 -5.09 3.65 10.21
C LEU A 80 -4.99 5.08 9.69
N LEU A 81 -6.10 5.63 9.19
CA LEU A 81 -6.13 6.95 8.55
C LEU A 81 -6.26 8.12 9.54
N THR A 82 -6.37 7.85 10.83
CA THR A 82 -6.47 8.84 11.91
C THR A 82 -5.31 8.77 12.90
N LEU A 83 -4.41 7.77 12.79
CA LEU A 83 -3.16 7.72 13.54
C LEU A 83 -2.31 8.98 13.28
N ASN A 84 -1.57 9.37 14.32
CA ASN A 84 -0.66 10.52 14.34
C ASN A 84 0.76 10.13 14.79
N ASP A 85 1.05 8.83 14.85
CA ASP A 85 2.37 8.28 15.13
C ASP A 85 2.83 7.43 13.94
N CYS A 86 4.06 7.63 13.46
CA CYS A 86 4.53 6.98 12.24
C CYS A 86 4.72 5.48 12.42
N ASP A 87 5.21 5.06 13.58
CA ASP A 87 5.52 3.66 13.83
C ASP A 87 4.25 2.85 14.08
N ALA A 88 3.25 3.46 14.73
CA ALA A 88 1.89 2.91 14.82
C ALA A 88 1.25 2.72 13.44
N VAL A 89 1.48 3.64 12.49
CA VAL A 89 1.01 3.46 11.10
C VAL A 89 1.65 2.23 10.45
N ILE A 90 2.96 2.04 10.60
CA ILE A 90 3.68 0.89 10.06
C ILE A 90 3.17 -0.42 10.68
N LEU A 91 2.96 -0.44 12.00
CA LEU A 91 2.42 -1.61 12.69
C LEU A 91 1.01 -1.96 12.20
N ALA A 92 0.12 -0.98 12.10
CA ALA A 92 -1.23 -1.17 11.58
C ALA A 92 -1.22 -1.66 10.11
N LEU A 93 -0.32 -1.13 9.26
CA LEU A 93 -0.16 -1.62 7.89
C LEU A 93 0.23 -3.09 7.85
N LYS A 94 1.15 -3.51 8.73
CA LYS A 94 1.56 -4.91 8.83
C LYS A 94 0.40 -5.82 9.21
N GLU A 95 -0.36 -5.45 10.25
CA GLU A 95 -1.52 -6.20 10.72
C GLU A 95 -2.60 -6.32 9.64
N ILE A 96 -2.95 -5.21 8.99
CA ILE A 96 -3.99 -5.16 7.95
C ILE A 96 -3.58 -5.98 6.73
N ILE A 97 -2.38 -5.75 6.17
CA ILE A 97 -1.96 -6.38 4.92
C ILE A 97 -1.75 -7.87 5.14
N LEU A 98 -0.96 -8.26 6.14
CA LEU A 98 -0.67 -9.68 6.36
C LEU A 98 -1.92 -10.45 6.77
N GLY A 99 -2.77 -9.88 7.63
CA GLY A 99 -4.04 -10.49 8.01
C GLY A 99 -4.99 -10.67 6.83
N HIS A 100 -5.07 -9.68 5.93
CA HIS A 100 -5.90 -9.77 4.72
C HIS A 100 -5.49 -10.94 3.81
N PHE A 101 -4.19 -11.07 3.51
CA PHE A 101 -3.71 -12.12 2.60
C PHE A 101 -3.65 -13.51 3.27
N GLN A 102 -3.51 -13.60 4.59
CA GLN A 102 -3.65 -14.87 5.31
C GLN A 102 -5.09 -15.40 5.25
N ALA A 103 -6.08 -14.53 5.48
CA ALA A 103 -7.49 -14.93 5.41
C ALA A 103 -7.91 -15.34 3.99
N SER A 104 -7.38 -14.67 2.95
CA SER A 104 -7.65 -15.03 1.55
C SER A 104 -6.95 -16.30 1.07
N SER A 105 -5.86 -16.73 1.72
CA SER A 105 -5.18 -18.00 1.39
C SER A 105 -5.83 -19.23 2.03
N ALA A 106 -6.70 -19.03 3.03
CA ALA A 106 -7.37 -20.10 3.77
C ALA A 106 -8.79 -20.40 3.23
N ALA A 107 -9.28 -19.61 2.27
CA ALA A 107 -10.58 -19.75 1.60
C ALA A 107 -10.41 -20.32 0.20
#